data_AF-A0ABD2ZJL7-F1
#
_entry.id   AF-A0ABD2ZJL7-F1
#
_cell.length_a   1.000
_cell.length_b   1.000
_cell.length_c   1.000
_cell.angle_alpha   90.00
_cell.angle_beta   90.00
_cell.angle_gamma   90.00
#
_symmetry.space_group_name_H-M   'P 1'
#
loop_
_entity.id
_entity.type
_entity.pdbx_description
1 polymer ?
#
loop_
_entity_poly.entity_id
_entity_poly.type
_entity_poly.pdbx_seq_one_letter_code
_entity_poly.pdbx_strand_id
1 'polypeptide(L)'
;MDPNSSPSLTIPIVSTFASPFENSPKENDPKSLTRKPLSLWPGMYHSPVTNALWETRAKIFERLLDPPLDAPPQSELLTRTASQSRTTILYNFSTDYILREQYRDPWNEVRIGKLLEDLDALAGTISVKHCTDDDSTTRPLLLVTASVDKMVLKKPISVDVDLKMAGAVIWVGRSSIEIQLEVTQPTDGKTDGAESVALTANFIFVARDYKTGKAALVNRLSPETEKEKMLYEAAEARNQLRKRKRVVDRKEVENGEFNRLEALLGEGRIFCDMPALADRDSILLRDTRLENSLICQPQQRNIHGRIFGGFLMHRAFEVAFSTAYAFAGVMPCFLEVDHVDFLRPVDVGDFLRFKSCVLYTEHQNTDQPLINIEVVAHVTRPELRSSEVSNRFYFTFTIRPEAKAMNNTVRIRKVVPATEEEARRILERMDADSVNSV
;
A
#
# COMPACT_ATOMS: atom_id res chain seq x y z
N MET A 1 25.52 -3.07 33.29
CA MET A 1 25.26 -2.53 31.95
C MET A 1 25.09 -3.71 31.03
N ASP A 2 23.85 -4.01 30.64
CA ASP A 2 23.57 -5.15 29.77
C ASP A 2 24.07 -4.88 28.35
N PRO A 3 24.85 -5.79 27.73
CA PRO A 3 25.43 -5.59 26.41
C PRO A 3 24.45 -5.87 25.25
N ASN A 4 23.16 -6.12 25.52
CA ASN A 4 22.17 -6.55 24.52
C ASN A 4 21.05 -5.54 24.19
N SER A 5 21.12 -4.29 24.67
CA SER A 5 20.18 -3.26 24.23
C SER A 5 20.72 -2.50 23.01
N SER A 6 20.50 -3.05 21.81
CA SER A 6 20.54 -2.21 20.60
C SER A 6 19.48 -1.11 20.76
N PRO A 7 19.83 0.19 20.73
CA PRO A 7 18.85 1.25 20.94
C PRO A 7 17.78 1.18 19.84
N SER A 8 16.51 1.33 20.23
CA SER A 8 15.42 1.52 19.29
C SER A 8 15.70 2.76 18.45
N LEU A 9 16.18 2.55 17.22
CA LEU A 9 16.55 3.64 16.33
C LEU A 9 15.26 4.29 15.79
N THR A 10 14.85 5.39 16.42
CA THR A 10 13.83 6.28 15.87
C THR A 10 14.48 7.10 14.78
N ILE A 11 13.98 6.94 13.54
CA ILE A 11 14.47 7.68 12.38
C ILE A 11 13.65 8.98 12.29
N PRO A 12 14.25 10.15 12.55
CA PRO A 12 13.57 11.42 12.31
C PRO A 12 13.43 11.63 10.81
N ILE A 13 12.23 11.99 10.36
CA ILE A 13 11.99 12.39 8.98
C ILE A 13 12.07 13.90 8.90
N VAL A 14 12.94 14.37 8.02
CA VAL A 14 13.07 15.79 7.69
C VAL A 14 12.59 16.01 6.26
N SER A 15 12.14 17.22 5.96
CA SER A 15 11.86 17.57 4.57
C SER A 15 13.07 17.35 3.66
N THR A 16 12.81 16.87 2.44
CA THR A 16 13.82 16.69 1.38
C THR A 16 14.23 18.02 0.73
N PHE A 17 13.69 19.14 1.19
CA PHE A 17 13.93 20.47 0.65
C PHE A 17 14.42 21.40 1.76
N ALA A 18 15.37 22.28 1.43
CA ALA A 18 15.81 23.35 2.33
C ALA A 18 14.68 24.38 2.54
N SER A 19 14.58 24.93 3.75
CA SER A 19 13.62 25.98 4.07
C SER A 19 13.89 27.24 3.24
N PRO A 20 12.88 27.83 2.58
CA PRO A 20 13.06 29.10 1.87
C PRO A 20 13.40 30.27 2.81
N PHE A 21 13.25 30.09 4.13
CA PHE A 21 13.56 31.11 5.13
C PHE A 21 14.98 31.01 5.71
N GLU A 22 15.73 29.94 5.42
CA GLU A 22 17.12 29.80 5.88
C GLU A 22 18.13 30.49 4.97
N ASN A 23 17.74 30.84 3.76
CA ASN A 23 18.53 31.68 2.86
C ASN A 23 17.66 32.82 2.35
N SER A 24 17.61 33.93 3.08
CA SER A 24 17.10 35.20 2.56
C SER A 24 18.18 35.83 1.67
N PRO A 25 17.99 35.95 0.34
CA PRO A 25 18.68 36.99 -0.41
C PRO A 25 18.03 38.32 0.00
N LYS A 26 18.86 39.33 0.29
CA LYS A 26 18.42 40.70 0.59
C LYS A 26 17.32 41.14 -0.39
N GLU A 27 16.19 41.58 0.17
CA GLU A 27 15.06 42.16 -0.56
C GLU A 27 15.52 43.22 -1.56
N ASN A 28 15.00 43.17 -2.78
CA ASN A 28 14.68 44.34 -3.62
C ASN A 28 14.07 43.90 -4.96
N ASP A 29 12.87 43.32 -4.96
CA ASP A 29 12.05 43.32 -6.19
C ASP A 29 10.53 43.21 -5.87
N PRO A 30 9.73 44.28 -6.08
CA PRO A 30 8.31 44.32 -5.71
C PRO A 30 7.40 43.44 -6.60
N LYS A 31 7.94 42.59 -7.47
CA LYS A 31 7.20 41.61 -8.29
C LYS A 31 7.26 40.17 -7.77
N SER A 32 7.91 39.91 -6.64
CA SER A 32 8.13 38.56 -6.12
C SER A 32 6.94 37.90 -5.38
N LEU A 33 5.86 38.64 -5.10
CA LEU A 33 4.77 38.17 -4.22
C LEU A 33 3.77 37.18 -4.85
N THR A 34 3.92 36.83 -6.14
CA THR A 34 2.96 35.96 -6.85
C THR A 34 3.58 34.73 -7.52
N ARG A 35 4.86 34.42 -7.33
CA ARG A 35 5.47 33.18 -7.83
C ARG A 35 5.66 32.17 -6.70
N LYS A 36 4.90 31.07 -6.74
CA LYS A 36 5.22 29.86 -5.96
C LYS A 36 6.67 29.46 -6.26
N PRO A 37 7.52 29.20 -5.26
CA PRO A 37 8.93 28.90 -5.48
C PRO A 37 9.13 27.63 -6.31
N LEU A 38 10.22 27.61 -7.09
CA LEU A 38 10.62 26.49 -7.95
C LEU A 38 10.80 25.15 -7.21
N SER A 39 10.94 25.19 -5.87
CA SER A 39 11.05 24.02 -4.98
C SER A 39 9.74 23.23 -4.79
N LEU A 40 8.60 23.76 -5.24
CA LEU A 40 7.28 23.13 -5.13
C LEU A 40 6.85 22.43 -6.44
N TRP A 41 7.75 22.26 -7.40
CA TRP A 41 7.42 21.66 -8.70
C TRP A 41 7.25 20.14 -8.59
N PRO A 42 6.21 19.54 -9.21
CA PRO A 42 6.02 18.10 -9.21
C PRO A 42 7.16 17.38 -9.95
N GLY A 43 7.74 16.34 -9.34
CA GLY A 43 8.67 15.43 -10.04
C GLY A 43 10.05 15.22 -9.41
N MET A 44 10.34 15.75 -8.22
CA MET A 44 11.59 15.44 -7.49
C MET A 44 11.42 14.29 -6.49
N TYR A 45 12.41 13.41 -6.47
CA TYR A 45 12.30 11.97 -6.21
C TYR A 45 12.20 11.55 -4.74
N HIS A 46 11.47 10.44 -4.53
CA HIS A 46 11.21 9.74 -3.27
C HIS A 46 10.45 10.58 -2.22
N SER A 47 9.52 9.96 -1.49
CA SER A 47 8.95 10.56 -0.29
C SER A 47 10.06 10.90 0.72
N PRO A 48 9.89 11.91 1.59
CA PRO A 48 10.85 12.19 2.66
C PRO A 48 11.22 10.97 3.50
N VAL A 49 10.25 10.09 3.75
CA VAL A 49 10.48 8.80 4.41
C VAL A 49 11.33 7.87 3.58
N THR A 50 10.98 7.64 2.31
CA THR A 50 11.78 6.75 1.47
C THR A 50 13.21 7.28 1.38
N ASN A 51 13.43 8.58 1.22
CA ASN A 51 14.76 9.18 1.26
C ASN A 51 15.50 8.95 2.60
N ALA A 52 14.88 9.25 3.74
CA ALA A 52 15.50 9.03 5.06
C ALA A 52 15.79 7.54 5.33
N LEU A 53 14.90 6.65 4.88
CA LEU A 53 15.11 5.21 4.92
C LEU A 53 16.25 4.79 3.99
N TRP A 54 16.36 5.37 2.79
CA TRP A 54 17.47 5.15 1.87
C TRP A 54 18.81 5.64 2.46
N GLU A 55 18.85 6.76 3.18
CA GLU A 55 20.04 7.23 3.88
C GLU A 55 20.40 6.36 5.10
N THR A 56 19.40 5.97 5.88
CA THR A 56 19.60 5.03 7.01
C THR A 56 20.10 3.69 6.50
N ARG A 57 19.56 3.23 5.36
CA ARG A 57 20.07 2.07 4.65
C ARG A 57 21.49 2.35 4.20
N ALA A 58 21.82 3.44 3.51
CA ALA A 58 23.18 3.72 3.04
C ALA A 58 24.26 3.56 4.14
N LYS A 59 23.96 3.96 5.39
CA LYS A 59 24.84 3.73 6.56
C LYS A 59 24.94 2.26 7.00
N ILE A 60 23.85 1.50 6.88
CA ILE A 60 23.84 0.04 7.05
C ILE A 60 24.43 -0.68 5.79
N PHE A 61 24.45 -0.01 4.63
CA PHE A 61 24.53 -0.56 3.27
C PHE A 61 25.74 -0.07 2.46
N GLU A 62 26.79 0.51 3.04
CA GLU A 62 28.09 0.60 2.32
C GLU A 62 28.47 -0.77 1.73
N ARG A 63 28.04 -1.88 2.36
CA ARG A 63 28.16 -3.28 1.91
C ARG A 63 27.31 -3.70 0.70
N LEU A 64 26.22 -3.00 0.37
CA LEU A 64 25.26 -3.41 -0.68
C LEU A 64 25.35 -2.55 -1.96
N LEU A 65 26.13 -1.47 -1.91
CA LEU A 65 26.50 -0.68 -3.09
C LEU A 65 27.51 -1.44 -3.97
N ASP A 66 28.36 -2.27 -3.37
CA ASP A 66 29.23 -3.26 -4.05
C ASP A 66 29.19 -4.62 -3.32
N PRO A 67 28.08 -5.35 -3.43
CA PRO A 67 27.89 -6.59 -2.67
C PRO A 67 28.82 -7.69 -3.20
N PRO A 68 29.35 -8.57 -2.33
CA PRO A 68 30.17 -9.70 -2.77
C PRO A 68 29.27 -10.76 -3.41
N LEU A 69 28.82 -10.53 -4.64
CA LEU A 69 27.84 -11.39 -5.33
C LEU A 69 28.34 -12.82 -5.52
N ASP A 70 29.66 -13.02 -5.54
CA ASP A 70 30.29 -14.34 -5.66
C ASP A 70 30.63 -14.99 -4.30
N ALA A 71 30.34 -14.34 -3.18
CA ALA A 71 30.49 -14.91 -1.85
C ALA A 71 29.62 -16.16 -1.64
N PRO A 72 29.99 -17.03 -0.67
CA PRO A 72 29.10 -18.10 -0.22
C PRO A 72 27.80 -17.54 0.37
N PRO A 73 26.68 -18.27 0.26
CA PRO A 73 25.46 -17.92 0.98
C PRO A 73 25.67 -18.08 2.48
N GLN A 74 24.85 -17.38 3.27
CA GLN A 74 24.80 -17.53 4.72
C GLN A 74 24.64 -19.02 5.09
N SER A 75 25.59 -19.56 5.86
CA SER A 75 25.60 -20.95 6.32
C SER A 75 24.93 -21.12 7.69
N GLU A 76 25.08 -20.16 8.59
CA GLU A 76 24.55 -20.19 9.94
C GLU A 76 23.42 -19.16 10.13
N LEU A 77 22.25 -19.63 10.59
CA LEU A 77 21.10 -18.78 10.84
C LEU A 77 21.13 -18.24 12.27
N LEU A 78 21.05 -16.92 12.41
CA LEU A 78 20.96 -16.26 13.70
C LEU A 78 19.56 -16.42 14.30
N THR A 79 19.46 -16.41 15.63
CA THR A 79 18.18 -16.22 16.31
C THR A 79 18.09 -14.76 16.72
N ARG A 80 17.10 -14.05 16.16
CA ARG A 80 16.86 -12.63 16.42
C ARG A 80 15.57 -12.42 17.22
N THR A 81 15.51 -11.36 18.00
CA THR A 81 14.32 -10.94 18.72
C THR A 81 13.53 -9.93 17.89
N ALA A 82 12.24 -9.72 18.20
CA ALA A 82 11.45 -8.73 17.48
C ALA A 82 12.01 -7.31 17.66
N SER A 83 12.56 -7.00 18.84
CA SER A 83 13.16 -5.69 19.18
C SER A 83 14.36 -5.33 18.29
N GLN A 84 15.17 -6.31 17.87
CA GLN A 84 16.31 -6.09 16.97
C GLN A 84 15.89 -5.65 15.56
N SER A 85 14.75 -6.14 15.08
CA SER A 85 14.18 -5.74 13.79
C SER A 85 13.36 -4.45 13.87
N ARG A 86 12.96 -4.05 15.10
CA ARG A 86 12.01 -2.96 15.32
C ARG A 86 12.55 -1.63 14.78
N THR A 87 11.75 -0.99 13.94
CA THR A 87 12.09 0.31 13.34
C THR A 87 10.92 1.26 13.50
N THR A 88 11.21 2.50 13.87
CA THR A 88 10.20 3.54 14.09
C THR A 88 10.54 4.77 13.28
N ILE A 89 9.52 5.34 12.66
CA ILE A 89 9.54 6.58 11.89
C ILE A 89 8.60 7.57 12.59
N LEU A 90 9.07 8.80 12.77
CA LEU A 90 8.27 9.90 13.28
C LEU A 90 8.11 10.97 12.20
N TYR A 91 6.86 11.35 11.95
CA TYR A 91 6.48 12.43 11.04
C TYR A 91 6.08 13.62 11.90
N ASN A 92 6.92 14.64 11.92
CA ASN A 92 6.72 15.85 12.73
C ASN A 92 5.78 16.83 12.02
N PHE A 93 4.59 16.39 11.61
CA PHE A 93 3.68 17.21 10.82
C PHE A 93 3.23 18.50 11.52
N SER A 94 3.16 18.51 12.85
CA SER A 94 2.77 19.68 13.63
C SER A 94 3.81 20.81 13.61
N THR A 95 5.09 20.48 13.39
CA THR A 95 6.21 21.42 13.48
C THR A 95 6.96 21.61 12.15
N ASP A 96 7.07 20.58 11.32
CA ASP A 96 7.69 20.64 9.99
C ASP A 96 6.62 20.89 8.91
N TYR A 97 6.44 22.18 8.58
CA TYR A 97 5.50 22.61 7.56
C TYR A 97 5.77 22.01 6.17
N ILE A 98 7.04 21.86 5.80
CA ILE A 98 7.38 21.41 4.44
C ILE A 98 7.09 19.92 4.33
N LEU A 99 7.45 19.13 5.36
CA LEU A 99 7.06 17.73 5.45
C LEU A 99 5.54 17.59 5.40
N ARG A 100 4.80 18.40 6.18
CA ARG A 100 3.34 18.40 6.15
C ARG A 100 2.80 18.65 4.73
N GLU A 101 3.27 19.68 4.04
CA GLU A 101 2.83 19.98 2.66
C GLU A 101 3.18 18.88 1.66
N GLN A 102 4.28 18.14 1.87
CA GLN A 102 4.62 17.00 1.01
C GLN A 102 3.64 15.82 1.17
N TYR A 103 2.99 15.68 2.33
CA TYR A 103 2.05 14.61 2.65
C TYR A 103 0.58 15.05 2.62
N ARG A 104 0.33 16.34 2.52
CA ARG A 104 -1.01 16.93 2.43
C ARG A 104 -1.55 16.85 1.00
N ASP A 105 -2.84 16.59 0.88
CA ASP A 105 -3.58 16.64 -0.38
C ASP A 105 -4.32 17.98 -0.56
N PRO A 106 -4.98 18.23 -1.71
CA PRO A 106 -5.69 19.49 -1.95
C PRO A 106 -6.83 19.80 -0.97
N TRP A 107 -7.31 18.82 -0.19
CA TRP A 107 -8.41 18.94 0.75
C TRP A 107 -7.97 18.97 2.22
N ASN A 108 -6.66 19.14 2.48
CA ASN A 108 -6.08 19.07 3.81
C ASN A 108 -6.20 17.69 4.48
N GLU A 109 -6.27 16.62 3.69
CA GLU A 109 -6.13 15.25 4.18
C GLU A 109 -4.73 14.70 3.89
N VAL A 110 -4.41 13.57 4.52
CA VAL A 110 -3.16 12.86 4.24
C VAL A 110 -3.26 12.14 2.90
N ARG A 111 -2.22 12.25 2.07
CA ARG A 111 -2.02 11.45 0.87
C ARG A 111 -1.78 9.99 1.23
N ILE A 112 -2.84 9.21 1.41
CA ILE A 112 -2.77 7.79 1.79
C ILE A 112 -1.88 6.98 0.84
N GLY A 113 -1.92 7.24 -0.46
CA GLY A 113 -1.03 6.60 -1.43
C GLY A 113 0.46 6.73 -1.08
N LYS A 114 0.89 7.88 -0.54
CA LYS A 114 2.27 8.06 -0.05
C LYS A 114 2.54 7.24 1.22
N LEU A 115 1.58 7.16 2.14
CA LEU A 115 1.73 6.32 3.32
C LEU A 115 1.83 4.83 2.97
N LEU A 116 1.09 4.36 1.95
CA LEU A 116 1.21 2.98 1.45
C LEU A 116 2.61 2.69 0.88
N GLU A 117 3.20 3.65 0.17
CA GLU A 117 4.59 3.57 -0.29
C GLU A 117 5.57 3.51 0.90
N ASP A 118 5.38 4.36 1.90
CA ASP A 118 6.23 4.43 3.08
C ASP A 118 6.14 3.18 3.96
N LEU A 119 4.95 2.56 4.06
CA LEU A 119 4.74 1.29 4.77
C LEU A 119 5.58 0.18 4.13
N ASP A 120 5.50 -0.01 2.82
CA ASP A 120 6.33 -1.00 2.12
C ASP A 120 7.82 -0.69 2.31
N ALA A 121 8.18 0.60 2.41
CA ALA A 121 9.57 1.00 2.51
C ALA A 121 10.10 0.68 3.90
N LEU A 122 9.33 0.98 4.93
CA LEU A 122 9.66 0.60 6.29
C LEU A 122 9.74 -0.93 6.42
N ALA A 123 8.79 -1.67 5.86
CA ALA A 123 8.82 -3.13 5.85
C ALA A 123 10.07 -3.69 5.15
N GLY A 124 10.46 -3.11 4.02
CA GLY A 124 11.72 -3.45 3.33
C GLY A 124 12.97 -3.18 4.18
N THR A 125 12.96 -2.15 5.03
CA THR A 125 14.09 -1.89 5.95
C THR A 125 14.11 -2.89 7.09
N ILE A 126 12.95 -3.20 7.67
CA ILE A 126 12.81 -4.18 8.76
C ILE A 126 13.21 -5.58 8.27
N SER A 127 12.83 -5.95 7.04
CA SER A 127 13.19 -7.23 6.46
C SER A 127 14.70 -7.39 6.32
N VAL A 128 15.38 -6.36 5.81
CA VAL A 128 16.84 -6.38 5.70
C VAL A 128 17.47 -6.47 7.08
N LYS A 129 17.07 -5.61 8.04
CA LYS A 129 17.58 -5.66 9.42
C LYS A 129 17.42 -7.03 10.07
N HIS A 130 16.35 -7.76 9.78
CA HIS A 130 16.16 -9.10 10.35
C HIS A 130 16.99 -10.16 9.63
N CYS A 131 17.08 -10.08 8.31
CA CYS A 131 17.66 -11.13 7.48
C CYS A 131 19.17 -11.01 7.26
N THR A 132 19.78 -9.83 7.47
CA THR A 132 21.24 -9.69 7.40
C THR A 132 21.92 -10.52 8.48
N ASP A 133 23.01 -11.16 8.12
CA ASP A 133 24.01 -11.68 9.06
C ASP A 133 25.02 -10.58 9.43
N ASP A 134 25.78 -10.83 10.49
CA ASP A 134 26.79 -9.89 10.95
C ASP A 134 28.11 -10.04 10.16
N ASP A 135 28.22 -11.09 9.34
CA ASP A 135 29.36 -11.40 8.47
C ASP A 135 29.30 -10.60 7.16
N SER A 136 30.32 -9.78 6.90
CA SER A 136 30.45 -9.00 5.65
C SER A 136 30.90 -9.83 4.44
N THR A 137 31.28 -11.09 4.64
CA THR A 137 31.86 -11.94 3.60
C THR A 137 30.85 -12.86 2.92
N THR A 138 29.58 -12.82 3.34
CA THR A 138 28.49 -13.62 2.78
C THR A 138 27.71 -12.85 1.71
N ARG A 139 27.08 -13.60 0.81
CA ARG A 139 26.24 -13.03 -0.23
C ARG A 139 24.93 -12.48 0.37
N PRO A 140 24.48 -11.28 -0.03
CA PRO A 140 23.22 -10.75 0.45
C PRO A 140 21.99 -11.49 -0.09
N LEU A 141 20.91 -11.40 0.68
CA LEU A 141 19.59 -11.88 0.27
C LEU A 141 18.85 -10.84 -0.57
N LEU A 142 18.20 -11.31 -1.62
CA LEU A 142 17.21 -10.55 -2.38
C LEU A 142 15.87 -10.62 -1.63
N LEU A 143 15.48 -9.53 -1.00
CA LEU A 143 14.23 -9.42 -0.23
C LEU A 143 13.19 -8.68 -1.04
N VAL A 144 12.06 -9.34 -1.29
CA VAL A 144 10.97 -8.76 -2.07
C VAL A 144 9.64 -8.89 -1.33
N THR A 145 8.80 -7.86 -1.44
CA THR A 145 7.42 -7.90 -0.98
C THR A 145 6.67 -8.95 -1.79
N ALA A 146 6.18 -10.00 -1.14
CA ALA A 146 5.41 -11.06 -1.78
C ALA A 146 3.92 -10.78 -1.73
N SER A 147 3.44 -10.31 -0.58
CA SER A 147 2.05 -9.94 -0.41
C SER A 147 1.87 -9.02 0.79
N VAL A 148 0.71 -8.40 0.86
CA VAL A 148 0.32 -7.46 1.89
C VAL A 148 -1.10 -7.80 2.30
N ASP A 149 -1.32 -8.05 3.59
CA ASP A 149 -2.65 -8.37 4.12
C ASP A 149 -3.57 -7.13 4.02
N LYS A 150 -4.89 -7.35 4.07
CA LYS A 150 -5.91 -6.31 4.11
C LYS A 150 -5.58 -5.23 5.15
N MET A 151 -5.63 -3.96 4.73
CA MET A 151 -5.43 -2.81 5.61
C MET A 151 -6.71 -2.01 5.72
N VAL A 152 -7.18 -1.79 6.95
CA VAL A 152 -8.38 -1.03 7.25
C VAL A 152 -8.01 0.19 8.08
N LEU A 153 -8.47 1.36 7.63
CA LEU A 153 -8.32 2.62 8.35
C LEU A 153 -9.32 2.66 9.53
N LYS A 154 -8.80 2.52 10.74
CA LYS A 154 -9.59 2.49 11.99
C LYS A 154 -10.09 3.86 12.39
N LYS A 155 -9.35 4.91 12.04
CA LYS A 155 -9.72 6.32 12.24
C LYS A 155 -9.03 7.22 11.22
N PRO A 156 -9.60 8.40 10.92
CA PRO A 156 -8.96 9.38 10.05
C PRO A 156 -7.57 9.77 10.56
N ILE A 157 -6.64 10.00 9.63
CA ILE A 157 -5.31 10.54 9.93
C ILE A 157 -5.30 12.02 9.57
N SER A 158 -4.94 12.86 10.54
CA SER A 158 -4.81 14.30 10.33
C SER A 158 -3.39 14.68 9.88
N VAL A 159 -3.28 15.62 8.95
CA VAL A 159 -1.99 16.23 8.59
C VAL A 159 -1.51 17.25 9.62
N ASP A 160 -2.33 17.62 10.61
CA ASP A 160 -1.99 18.65 11.60
C ASP A 160 -1.40 18.08 12.91
N VAL A 161 -1.38 16.76 13.02
CA VAL A 161 -0.91 16.05 14.22
C VAL A 161 0.24 15.12 13.83
N ASP A 162 1.27 15.05 14.66
CA ASP A 162 2.41 14.17 14.42
C ASP A 162 1.96 12.71 14.25
N LEU A 163 2.56 12.04 13.28
CA LEU A 163 2.27 10.65 12.96
C LEU A 163 3.47 9.80 13.35
N LYS A 164 3.24 8.61 13.88
CA LYS A 164 4.28 7.63 14.15
C LYS A 164 3.97 6.35 13.40
N MET A 165 4.96 5.79 12.72
CA MET A 165 4.86 4.49 12.06
C MET A 165 5.95 3.60 12.63
N ALA A 166 5.57 2.46 13.18
CA ALA A 166 6.52 1.52 13.77
C ALA A 166 6.18 0.10 13.38
N GLY A 167 7.19 -0.76 13.29
CA GLY A 167 6.95 -2.18 13.09
C GLY A 167 8.16 -3.06 13.35
N ALA A 168 7.92 -4.36 13.32
CA ALA A 168 8.90 -5.40 13.58
C ALA A 168 8.48 -6.71 12.90
N VAL A 169 9.44 -7.63 12.74
CA VAL A 169 9.13 -9.01 12.34
C VAL A 169 8.35 -9.68 13.47
N ILE A 170 7.17 -10.21 13.14
CA ILE A 170 6.31 -10.91 14.09
C ILE A 170 6.28 -12.42 13.85
N TRP A 171 6.72 -12.89 12.68
CA TRP A 171 6.75 -14.30 12.35
C TRP A 171 7.77 -14.62 11.26
N VAL A 172 8.31 -15.83 11.29
CA VAL A 172 9.32 -16.32 10.35
C VAL A 172 8.98 -17.74 9.91
N GLY A 173 8.98 -17.94 8.59
CA GLY A 173 8.91 -19.25 7.95
C GLY A 173 10.27 -19.73 7.46
N ARG A 174 10.28 -20.60 6.43
CA ARG A 174 11.54 -21.10 5.85
C ARG A 174 12.30 -20.02 5.08
N SER A 175 11.59 -19.29 4.22
CA SER A 175 12.16 -18.27 3.32
C SER A 175 11.28 -17.04 3.24
N SER A 176 10.43 -16.86 4.24
CA SER A 176 9.41 -15.82 4.31
C SER A 176 9.35 -15.25 5.71
N ILE A 177 9.10 -13.96 5.82
CA ILE A 177 8.89 -13.28 7.10
C ILE A 177 7.61 -12.48 7.03
N GLU A 178 6.90 -12.37 8.16
CA GLU A 178 5.74 -11.49 8.30
C GLU A 178 6.11 -10.34 9.23
N ILE A 179 5.89 -9.12 8.74
CA ILE A 179 6.21 -7.86 9.41
C ILE A 179 4.91 -7.15 9.68
N GLN A 180 4.66 -6.80 10.95
CA GLN A 180 3.53 -5.96 11.31
C GLN A 180 3.99 -4.51 11.49
N LEU A 181 3.27 -3.60 10.85
CA LEU A 181 3.41 -2.16 10.99
C LEU A 181 2.14 -1.60 11.64
N GLU A 182 2.33 -0.69 12.59
CA GLU A 182 1.28 0.11 13.23
C GLU A 182 1.53 1.59 12.90
N VAL A 183 0.50 2.26 12.37
CA VAL A 183 0.47 3.72 12.22
C VAL A 183 -0.37 4.27 13.36
N THR A 184 0.26 5.09 14.20
CA THR A 184 -0.32 5.66 15.41
C THR A 184 -0.31 7.18 15.35
N GLN A 185 -1.41 7.79 15.76
CA GLN A 185 -1.56 9.23 15.95
C GLN A 185 -2.31 9.48 17.26
N PRO A 186 -1.89 10.41 18.13
CA PRO A 186 -2.59 10.68 19.38
C PRO A 186 -4.01 11.18 19.13
N THR A 187 -4.95 10.81 20.00
CA THR A 187 -6.32 11.35 20.04
C THR A 187 -6.45 12.11 21.37
N ASP A 188 -6.92 13.36 21.33
CA ASP A 188 -7.29 14.16 22.52
C ASP A 188 -6.24 14.20 23.65
N GLY A 189 -4.97 14.42 23.31
CA GLY A 189 -3.89 14.63 24.29
C GLY A 189 -3.49 13.40 25.11
N LYS A 190 -4.07 12.21 24.85
CA LYS A 190 -3.60 10.94 25.41
C LYS A 190 -2.64 10.26 24.45
N THR A 191 -1.43 10.00 24.93
CA THR A 191 -0.28 9.60 24.11
C THR A 191 -0.13 8.11 23.87
N ASP A 192 -0.79 7.23 24.62
CA ASP A 192 -0.59 5.79 24.48
C ASP A 192 -1.85 4.97 24.76
N GLY A 193 -2.21 4.11 23.80
CA GLY A 193 -3.33 3.18 23.87
C GLY A 193 -3.67 2.60 22.49
N ALA A 194 -4.40 1.47 22.45
CA ALA A 194 -4.82 0.86 21.18
C ALA A 194 -5.68 1.80 20.31
N GLU A 195 -6.35 2.78 20.93
CA GLU A 195 -7.15 3.83 20.27
C GLU A 195 -6.31 4.86 19.49
N SER A 196 -4.98 4.88 19.68
CA SER A 196 -4.09 5.72 18.87
C SER A 196 -3.79 5.12 17.51
N VAL A 197 -4.01 3.80 17.31
CA VAL A 197 -3.71 3.09 16.08
C VAL A 197 -4.72 3.44 14.99
N ALA A 198 -4.27 4.18 13.98
CA ALA A 198 -5.07 4.55 12.82
C ALA A 198 -5.09 3.44 11.75
N LEU A 199 -4.00 2.71 11.59
CA LEU A 199 -3.86 1.67 10.57
C LEU A 199 -2.93 0.57 11.10
N THR A 200 -3.26 -0.68 10.80
CA THR A 200 -2.36 -1.83 11.00
C THR A 200 -2.17 -2.51 9.66
N ALA A 201 -0.93 -2.86 9.33
CA ALA A 201 -0.59 -3.49 8.07
C ALA A 201 0.37 -4.66 8.29
N ASN A 202 0.09 -5.82 7.71
CA ASN A 202 1.02 -6.95 7.73
C ASN A 202 1.60 -7.14 6.33
N PHE A 203 2.92 -7.14 6.24
CA PHE A 203 3.68 -7.36 5.01
C PHE A 203 4.35 -8.72 5.06
N ILE A 204 4.28 -9.46 3.97
CA ILE A 204 5.00 -10.73 3.81
C ILE A 204 6.12 -10.51 2.82
N PHE A 205 7.35 -10.66 3.31
CA PHE A 205 8.56 -10.61 2.49
C PHE A 205 9.06 -12.02 2.25
N VAL A 206 9.62 -12.27 1.06
CA VAL A 206 10.32 -13.52 0.75
C VAL A 206 11.79 -13.25 0.47
N ALA A 207 12.63 -14.11 1.02
CA ALA A 207 14.08 -14.09 0.79
C ALA A 207 14.44 -15.02 -0.35
N ARG A 208 15.25 -14.51 -1.28
CA ARG A 208 15.83 -15.26 -2.38
C ARG A 208 17.34 -15.10 -2.39
N ASP A 209 18.05 -16.14 -2.80
CA ASP A 209 19.48 -16.03 -3.05
C ASP A 209 19.68 -15.14 -4.29
N TYR A 210 20.55 -14.14 -4.18
CA TYR A 210 20.73 -13.12 -5.21
C TYR A 210 21.20 -13.72 -6.55
N LYS A 211 22.07 -14.73 -6.52
CA LYS A 211 22.69 -15.31 -7.74
C LYS A 211 21.77 -16.32 -8.44
N THR A 212 21.11 -17.18 -7.66
CA THR A 212 20.30 -18.28 -8.17
C THR A 212 18.82 -17.93 -8.30
N GLY A 213 18.35 -16.88 -7.62
CA GLY A 213 16.94 -16.49 -7.54
C GLY A 213 16.05 -17.47 -6.77
N LYS A 214 16.61 -18.55 -6.20
CA LYS A 214 15.88 -19.57 -5.44
C LYS A 214 15.58 -19.08 -4.02
N ALA A 215 14.56 -19.67 -3.39
CA ALA A 215 14.22 -19.39 -2.00
C ALA A 215 15.41 -19.63 -1.07
N ALA A 216 15.72 -18.64 -0.24
CA ALA A 216 16.83 -18.68 0.72
C ALA A 216 16.32 -18.72 2.16
N LEU A 217 17.12 -19.28 3.06
CA LEU A 217 16.76 -19.35 4.48
C LEU A 217 16.85 -17.96 5.13
N VAL A 218 16.03 -17.75 6.16
CA VAL A 218 16.00 -16.50 6.94
C VAL A 218 16.30 -16.76 8.41
N ASN A 219 16.86 -15.76 9.09
CA ASN A 219 17.15 -15.81 10.52
C ASN A 219 15.89 -16.14 11.34
N ARG A 220 16.05 -16.93 12.39
CA ARG A 220 14.95 -17.36 13.29
C ARG A 220 14.46 -16.19 14.12
N LEU A 221 13.19 -16.23 14.53
CA LEU A 221 12.60 -15.26 15.45
C LEU A 221 12.36 -15.91 16.82
N SER A 222 12.76 -15.20 17.88
CA SER A 222 12.45 -15.54 19.27
C SER A 222 11.58 -14.42 19.87
N PRO A 223 10.25 -14.62 19.95
CA PRO A 223 9.34 -13.71 20.66
C PRO A 223 9.65 -13.72 22.17
N GLU A 224 9.85 -12.55 22.78
CA GLU A 224 10.22 -12.44 24.20
C GLU A 224 9.02 -12.04 25.05
N THR A 225 8.28 -11.03 24.60
CA THR A 225 7.12 -10.49 25.34
C THR A 225 5.83 -11.25 25.06
N GLU A 226 4.86 -11.14 25.95
CA GLU A 226 3.55 -11.77 25.76
C GLU A 226 2.83 -11.26 24.50
N LYS A 227 2.92 -9.95 24.20
CA LYS A 227 2.39 -9.38 22.96
C LYS A 227 3.05 -10.00 21.73
N GLU A 228 4.37 -10.18 21.75
CA GLU A 228 5.11 -10.78 20.63
C GLU A 228 4.75 -12.25 20.43
N LYS A 229 4.57 -13.03 21.52
CA LYS A 229 4.13 -14.44 21.43
C LYS A 229 2.74 -14.55 20.82
N MET A 230 1.79 -13.74 21.27
CA MET A 230 0.44 -13.70 20.69
C MET A 230 0.46 -13.33 19.21
N LEU A 231 1.27 -12.34 18.82
CA LEU A 231 1.42 -11.94 17.41
C LEU A 231 2.02 -13.06 16.56
N TYR A 232 3.01 -13.79 17.10
CA TYR A 232 3.63 -14.93 16.44
C TYR A 232 2.63 -16.07 16.20
N GLU A 233 1.85 -16.44 17.22
CA GLU A 233 0.82 -17.48 17.11
C GLU A 233 -0.28 -17.09 16.13
N ALA A 234 -0.75 -15.85 16.17
CA ALA A 234 -1.75 -15.35 15.23
C ALA A 234 -1.23 -15.36 13.78
N ALA A 235 0.03 -14.98 13.56
CA ALA A 235 0.67 -15.04 12.24
C ALA A 235 0.86 -16.49 11.75
N GLU A 236 1.25 -17.40 12.63
CA GLU A 236 1.34 -18.83 12.31
C GLU A 236 -0.02 -19.39 11.88
N ALA A 237 -1.10 -19.05 12.62
CA ALA A 237 -2.46 -19.44 12.26
C ALA A 237 -2.89 -18.88 10.89
N ARG A 238 -2.62 -17.58 10.62
CA ARG A 238 -2.86 -16.97 9.30
C ARG A 238 -2.13 -17.72 8.19
N ASN A 239 -0.84 -18.01 8.38
CA ASN A 239 -0.03 -18.74 7.41
C ASN A 239 -0.57 -20.16 7.15
N GLN A 240 -1.02 -20.87 8.19
CA GLN A 240 -1.65 -22.18 8.04
C GLN A 240 -2.96 -22.09 7.25
N LEU A 241 -3.78 -21.07 7.49
CA LEU A 241 -5.00 -20.83 6.74
C LEU A 241 -4.71 -20.54 5.26
N ARG A 242 -3.72 -19.70 4.96
CA ARG A 242 -3.27 -19.42 3.57
C ARG A 242 -2.85 -20.70 2.84
N LYS A 243 -2.12 -21.61 3.52
CA LYS A 243 -1.73 -22.91 2.96
C LYS A 243 -2.93 -23.82 2.69
N ARG A 244 -3.94 -23.81 3.55
CA ARG A 244 -5.18 -24.60 3.37
C ARG A 244 -6.04 -24.06 2.23
N LYS A 245 -6.25 -22.74 2.14
CA LYS A 245 -7.02 -22.11 1.04
C LYS A 245 -6.46 -22.44 -0.34
N ARG A 246 -5.13 -22.45 -0.51
CA ARG A 246 -4.46 -22.89 -1.76
C ARG A 246 -4.75 -24.33 -2.19
N VAL A 247 -5.23 -25.18 -1.29
CA VAL A 247 -5.58 -26.59 -1.56
C VAL A 247 -7.08 -26.76 -1.85
N VAL A 248 -7.91 -25.84 -1.37
CA VAL A 248 -9.38 -25.92 -1.41
C VAL A 248 -10.01 -25.17 -2.60
N ASP A 249 -9.28 -24.23 -3.22
CA ASP A 249 -9.71 -23.43 -4.40
C ASP A 249 -9.99 -24.23 -5.71
N ARG A 250 -10.23 -25.54 -5.64
CA ARG A 250 -10.49 -26.39 -6.81
C ARG A 250 -11.89 -27.00 -6.87
N LYS A 251 -12.85 -26.67 -5.99
CA LYS A 251 -14.21 -27.22 -6.14
C LYS A 251 -15.33 -26.36 -5.53
N GLU A 252 -16.39 -26.25 -6.37
CA GLU A 252 -17.82 -26.10 -6.07
C GLU A 252 -18.35 -24.73 -5.64
N VAL A 253 -19.05 -24.05 -6.57
CA VAL A 253 -20.40 -23.49 -6.35
C VAL A 253 -21.18 -23.49 -7.69
N GLU A 254 -21.88 -24.57 -8.04
CA GLU A 254 -22.80 -24.56 -9.20
C GLU A 254 -24.24 -24.78 -8.70
N ASN A 255 -24.99 -23.67 -8.61
CA ASN A 255 -26.45 -23.54 -8.80
C ASN A 255 -26.97 -22.21 -8.21
N GLY A 256 -26.35 -21.69 -7.13
CA GLY A 256 -26.72 -20.40 -6.52
C GLY A 256 -26.14 -19.17 -7.23
N GLU A 257 -24.94 -19.29 -7.81
CA GLU A 257 -24.27 -18.22 -8.56
C GLU A 257 -25.04 -17.83 -9.81
N PHE A 258 -25.63 -18.80 -10.53
CA PHE A 258 -26.34 -18.56 -11.78
C PHE A 258 -27.52 -17.59 -11.61
N ASN A 259 -28.28 -17.72 -10.52
CA ASN A 259 -29.41 -16.84 -10.23
C ASN A 259 -28.96 -15.40 -9.89
N ARG A 260 -27.86 -15.25 -9.12
CA ARG A 260 -27.29 -13.93 -8.81
C ARG A 260 -26.70 -13.27 -10.06
N LEU A 261 -26.06 -14.06 -10.92
CA LEU A 261 -25.47 -13.64 -12.19
C LEU A 261 -26.54 -13.13 -13.15
N GLU A 262 -27.61 -13.90 -13.38
CA GLU A 262 -28.73 -13.48 -14.23
C GLU A 262 -29.44 -12.23 -13.68
N ALA A 263 -29.56 -12.08 -12.35
CA ALA A 263 -30.13 -10.88 -11.75
C ALA A 263 -29.27 -9.63 -12.04
N LEU A 264 -27.95 -9.71 -11.88
CA LEU A 264 -27.04 -8.61 -12.20
C LEU A 264 -27.04 -8.27 -13.70
N LEU A 265 -27.04 -9.29 -14.56
CA LEU A 265 -27.10 -9.12 -16.01
C LEU A 265 -28.43 -8.58 -16.48
N GLY A 266 -29.54 -8.95 -15.85
CA GLY A 266 -30.88 -8.46 -16.20
C GLY A 266 -30.95 -6.93 -16.18
N GLU A 267 -30.40 -6.30 -15.13
CA GLU A 267 -30.34 -4.85 -15.03
C GLU A 267 -29.38 -4.22 -16.06
N GLY A 268 -28.20 -4.83 -16.24
CA GLY A 268 -27.22 -4.38 -17.23
C GLY A 268 -27.67 -4.49 -18.69
N ARG A 269 -28.48 -5.50 -19.02
CA ARG A 269 -29.07 -5.69 -20.36
C ARG A 269 -30.02 -4.55 -20.72
N ILE A 270 -30.77 -4.02 -19.75
CA ILE A 270 -31.64 -2.85 -19.99
C ILE A 270 -30.79 -1.65 -20.46
N PHE A 271 -29.64 -1.41 -19.82
CA PHE A 271 -28.72 -0.36 -20.26
C PHE A 271 -28.15 -0.58 -21.66
N CYS A 272 -27.88 -1.83 -22.03
CA CYS A 272 -27.29 -2.15 -23.32
C CYS A 272 -28.32 -2.09 -24.47
N ASP A 273 -29.51 -2.65 -24.25
CA ASP A 273 -30.52 -2.85 -25.29
C ASP A 273 -31.54 -1.70 -25.35
N MET A 274 -31.87 -1.11 -24.20
CA MET A 274 -32.92 -0.09 -24.04
C MET A 274 -32.45 1.07 -23.12
N PRO A 275 -31.36 1.78 -23.46
CA PRO A 275 -30.76 2.79 -22.59
C PRO A 275 -31.71 3.93 -22.17
N ALA A 276 -32.72 4.24 -23.00
CA ALA A 276 -33.73 5.24 -22.68
C ALA A 276 -34.66 4.84 -21.53
N LEU A 277 -34.78 3.54 -21.23
CA LEU A 277 -35.61 2.97 -20.16
C LEU A 277 -34.78 2.55 -18.93
N ALA A 278 -33.46 2.71 -18.99
CA ALA A 278 -32.57 2.33 -17.90
C ALA A 278 -32.75 3.23 -16.67
N ASP A 279 -32.54 2.67 -15.48
CA ASP A 279 -32.60 3.44 -14.23
C ASP A 279 -31.54 4.54 -14.24
N ARG A 280 -31.95 5.78 -13.96
CA ARG A 280 -31.02 6.93 -13.93
C ARG A 280 -30.05 6.88 -12.75
N ASP A 281 -30.39 6.12 -11.72
CA ASP A 281 -29.54 5.91 -10.55
C ASP A 281 -28.56 4.74 -10.72
N SER A 282 -28.53 4.10 -11.88
CA SER A 282 -27.56 3.05 -12.22
C SER A 282 -26.59 3.52 -13.32
N ILE A 283 -25.44 2.84 -13.44
CA ILE A 283 -24.44 3.09 -14.49
C ILE A 283 -23.69 1.80 -14.82
N LEU A 284 -23.34 1.61 -16.09
CA LEU A 284 -22.53 0.47 -16.51
C LEU A 284 -21.11 0.56 -15.93
N LEU A 285 -20.58 -0.55 -15.46
CA LEU A 285 -19.21 -0.67 -14.94
C LEU A 285 -18.18 -0.07 -15.91
N ARG A 286 -18.31 -0.38 -17.20
CA ARG A 286 -17.40 0.11 -18.24
C ARG A 286 -17.35 1.65 -18.36
N ASP A 287 -18.43 2.33 -17.98
CA ASP A 287 -18.54 3.79 -18.05
C ASP A 287 -17.93 4.48 -16.82
N THR A 288 -17.49 3.71 -15.82
CA THR A 288 -16.75 4.20 -14.64
C THR A 288 -15.22 4.12 -14.82
N ARG A 289 -14.75 3.63 -15.96
CA ARG A 289 -13.35 3.29 -16.18
C ARG A 289 -12.47 4.53 -16.30
N LEU A 290 -11.34 4.54 -15.60
CA LEU A 290 -10.22 5.45 -15.83
C LEU A 290 -8.94 4.64 -16.07
N GLU A 291 -8.03 5.19 -16.86
CA GLU A 291 -6.74 4.59 -17.11
C GLU A 291 -5.62 5.60 -16.86
N ASN A 292 -4.50 5.13 -16.30
CA ASN A 292 -3.29 5.91 -16.16
C ASN A 292 -2.10 5.05 -16.63
N SER A 293 -1.15 5.65 -17.34
CA SER A 293 -0.03 4.92 -17.94
C SER A 293 1.28 5.67 -17.73
N LEU A 294 2.35 4.94 -17.43
CA LEU A 294 3.67 5.53 -17.19
C LEU A 294 4.80 4.55 -17.56
N ILE A 295 5.96 5.10 -17.89
CA ILE A 295 7.21 4.33 -18.01
C ILE A 295 7.88 4.29 -16.65
N CYS A 296 8.25 3.08 -16.22
CA CYS A 296 8.95 2.83 -14.98
C CYS A 296 10.38 3.41 -15.03
N GLN A 297 10.65 4.42 -14.21
CA GLN A 297 11.89 5.18 -14.20
C GLN A 297 12.91 4.62 -13.19
N PRO A 298 14.23 4.83 -13.39
CA PRO A 298 15.26 4.37 -12.45
C PRO A 298 15.05 4.83 -11.01
N GLN A 299 14.44 6.00 -10.79
CA GLN A 299 14.19 6.54 -9.46
C GLN A 299 13.00 5.89 -8.74
N GLN A 300 12.34 4.91 -9.36
CA GLN A 300 11.23 4.14 -8.77
C GLN A 300 11.68 2.73 -8.36
N ARG A 301 12.98 2.44 -8.51
CA ARG A 301 13.56 1.14 -8.17
C ARG A 301 13.80 1.00 -6.67
N ASN A 302 13.70 -0.22 -6.19
CA ASN A 302 14.17 -0.64 -4.88
C ASN A 302 15.69 -0.87 -4.88
N ILE A 303 16.24 -1.22 -3.71
CA ILE A 303 17.66 -1.56 -3.52
C ILE A 303 18.17 -2.70 -4.43
N HIS A 304 17.26 -3.48 -5.01
CA HIS A 304 17.56 -4.62 -5.86
C HIS A 304 17.33 -4.32 -7.35
N GLY A 305 17.09 -3.06 -7.72
CA GLY A 305 16.97 -2.62 -9.11
C GLY A 305 15.59 -2.87 -9.75
N ARG A 306 14.60 -3.34 -8.99
CA ARG A 306 13.23 -3.59 -9.47
C ARG A 306 12.27 -2.52 -8.99
N ILE A 307 11.15 -2.33 -9.68
CA ILE A 307 10.12 -1.39 -9.24
C ILE A 307 9.54 -1.84 -7.90
N PHE A 308 9.43 -0.84 -7.05
CA PHE A 308 9.09 -0.99 -5.65
C PHE A 308 7.59 -1.30 -5.46
N GLY A 309 7.25 -2.23 -4.55
CA GLY A 309 5.86 -2.65 -4.32
C GLY A 309 4.99 -1.50 -3.81
N GLY A 310 5.56 -0.69 -2.92
CA GLY A 310 4.97 0.55 -2.43
C GLY A 310 4.66 1.56 -3.52
N PHE A 311 5.51 1.65 -4.56
CA PHE A 311 5.25 2.54 -5.70
C PHE A 311 4.04 2.06 -6.51
N LEU A 312 3.89 0.74 -6.72
CA LEU A 312 2.71 0.19 -7.38
C LEU A 312 1.43 0.48 -6.58
N MET A 313 1.47 0.28 -5.25
CA MET A 313 0.33 0.59 -4.38
C MET A 313 -0.04 2.07 -4.40
N HIS A 314 0.95 2.96 -4.35
CA HIS A 314 0.74 4.41 -4.45
C HIS A 314 0.05 4.79 -5.76
N ARG A 315 0.57 4.31 -6.91
CA ARG A 315 -0.02 4.61 -8.21
C ARG A 315 -1.40 4.00 -8.39
N ALA A 316 -1.62 2.79 -7.88
CA ALA A 316 -2.93 2.15 -7.87
C ALA A 316 -3.93 2.96 -7.02
N PHE A 317 -3.51 3.45 -5.86
CA PHE A 317 -4.35 4.30 -5.01
C PHE A 317 -4.71 5.62 -5.70
N GLU A 318 -3.76 6.31 -6.36
CA GLU A 318 -4.03 7.57 -7.04
C GLU A 318 -5.09 7.43 -8.14
N VAL A 319 -5.03 6.36 -8.94
CA VAL A 319 -6.04 6.11 -9.98
C VAL A 319 -7.37 5.65 -9.36
N ALA A 320 -7.34 4.85 -8.28
CA ALA A 320 -8.56 4.43 -7.58
C ALA A 320 -9.30 5.62 -6.96
N PHE A 321 -8.57 6.51 -6.28
CA PHE A 321 -9.12 7.75 -5.72
C PHE A 321 -9.71 8.62 -6.82
N SER A 322 -9.02 8.77 -7.95
CA SER A 322 -9.52 9.54 -9.10
C SER A 322 -10.81 8.94 -9.68
N THR A 323 -10.89 7.61 -9.77
CA THR A 323 -12.11 6.89 -10.19
C THR A 323 -13.24 7.10 -9.20
N ALA A 324 -12.99 6.96 -7.89
CA ALA A 324 -13.99 7.21 -6.85
C ALA A 324 -14.51 8.64 -6.94
N TYR A 325 -13.61 9.61 -7.11
CA TYR A 325 -13.98 11.01 -7.16
C TYR A 325 -14.78 11.36 -8.42
N ALA A 326 -14.34 10.90 -9.59
CA ALA A 326 -15.06 11.09 -10.85
C ALA A 326 -16.45 10.41 -10.83
N PHE A 327 -16.55 9.26 -10.16
CA PHE A 327 -17.80 8.51 -10.03
C PHE A 327 -18.79 9.15 -9.04
N ALA A 328 -18.31 9.54 -7.85
CA ALA A 328 -19.13 10.07 -6.77
C ALA A 328 -19.48 11.55 -6.96
N GLY A 329 -18.65 12.31 -7.68
CA GLY A 329 -18.80 13.76 -7.84
C GLY A 329 -18.50 14.56 -6.57
N VAL A 330 -18.05 13.90 -5.50
CA VAL A 330 -17.67 14.47 -4.20
C VAL A 330 -16.41 13.80 -3.69
N MET A 331 -15.71 14.46 -2.77
CA MET A 331 -14.45 13.97 -2.21
C MET A 331 -14.65 12.59 -1.56
N PRO A 332 -13.96 11.54 -2.07
CA PRO A 332 -14.03 10.21 -1.50
C PRO A 332 -13.12 10.10 -0.27
N CYS A 333 -13.55 9.32 0.72
CA CYS A 333 -12.78 8.97 1.90
C CYS A 333 -12.31 7.52 1.80
N PHE A 334 -11.01 7.29 1.96
CA PHE A 334 -10.44 5.95 1.97
C PHE A 334 -10.85 5.19 3.24
N LEU A 335 -11.27 3.93 3.06
CA LEU A 335 -11.60 3.03 4.18
C LEU A 335 -10.62 1.86 4.26
N GLU A 336 -10.39 1.18 3.14
CA GLU A 336 -9.56 -0.01 3.14
C GLU A 336 -8.95 -0.31 1.78
N VAL A 337 -7.82 -1.02 1.82
CA VAL A 337 -7.24 -1.74 0.69
C VAL A 337 -7.20 -3.21 1.05
N ASP A 338 -7.71 -4.07 0.17
CA ASP A 338 -7.73 -5.50 0.42
C ASP A 338 -6.34 -6.14 0.26
N HIS A 339 -6.24 -7.44 0.57
CA HIS A 339 -5.04 -8.24 0.37
C HIS A 339 -4.49 -8.09 -1.05
N VAL A 340 -3.18 -7.80 -1.15
CA VAL A 340 -2.47 -7.63 -2.43
C VAL A 340 -1.40 -8.70 -2.56
N ASP A 341 -1.45 -9.48 -3.64
CA ASP A 341 -0.37 -10.39 -4.03
C ASP A 341 0.52 -9.76 -5.12
N PHE A 342 1.83 -9.73 -4.88
CA PHE A 342 2.84 -9.31 -5.85
C PHE A 342 3.34 -10.51 -6.65
N LEU A 343 2.53 -10.92 -7.63
CA LEU A 343 2.74 -12.14 -8.40
C LEU A 343 3.92 -12.05 -9.37
N ARG A 344 4.11 -10.87 -9.98
CA ARG A 344 5.15 -10.66 -11.00
C ARG A 344 6.00 -9.43 -10.65
N PRO A 345 7.32 -9.51 -10.85
CA PRO A 345 8.17 -8.34 -10.73
C PRO A 345 7.85 -7.35 -11.84
N VAL A 346 8.04 -6.07 -11.55
CA VAL A 346 8.03 -4.97 -12.50
C VAL A 346 9.42 -4.38 -12.51
N ASP A 347 10.00 -4.16 -13.69
CA ASP A 347 11.38 -3.71 -13.86
C ASP A 347 11.45 -2.27 -14.37
N VAL A 348 12.61 -1.64 -14.18
CA VAL A 348 12.86 -0.31 -14.75
C VAL A 348 12.81 -0.40 -16.29
N GLY A 349 12.10 0.53 -16.91
CA GLY A 349 11.85 0.55 -18.35
C GLY A 349 10.51 -0.09 -18.76
N ASP A 350 9.86 -0.85 -17.88
CA ASP A 350 8.54 -1.42 -18.17
C ASP A 350 7.50 -0.32 -18.44
N PHE A 351 6.62 -0.57 -19.43
CA PHE A 351 5.47 0.29 -19.68
C PHE A 351 4.27 -0.18 -18.87
N LEU A 352 3.99 0.54 -17.79
CA LEU A 352 2.98 0.21 -16.80
C LEU A 352 1.66 0.95 -17.11
N ARG A 353 0.56 0.20 -17.19
CA ARG A 353 -0.79 0.72 -17.42
C ARG A 353 -1.71 0.27 -16.30
N PHE A 354 -2.27 1.22 -15.55
CA PHE A 354 -3.29 0.98 -14.54
C PHE A 354 -4.66 1.22 -15.15
N LYS A 355 -5.55 0.25 -15.00
CA LYS A 355 -6.96 0.36 -15.38
C LYS A 355 -7.81 0.26 -14.14
N SER A 356 -8.59 1.28 -13.87
CA SER A 356 -9.43 1.40 -12.68
C SER A 356 -10.90 1.43 -13.07
N CYS A 357 -11.77 0.79 -12.30
CA CYS A 357 -13.22 0.89 -12.41
C CYS A 357 -13.89 0.64 -11.07
N VAL A 358 -15.07 1.23 -10.88
CA VAL A 358 -15.95 0.85 -9.78
C VAL A 358 -16.55 -0.51 -10.11
N LEU A 359 -16.28 -1.54 -9.31
CA LEU A 359 -16.87 -2.86 -9.50
C LEU A 359 -18.34 -2.85 -9.10
N TYR A 360 -18.59 -2.43 -7.86
CA TYR A 360 -19.93 -2.36 -7.30
C TYR A 360 -19.98 -1.34 -6.16
N THR A 361 -21.19 -1.03 -5.75
CA THR A 361 -21.48 -0.08 -4.68
C THR A 361 -22.42 -0.71 -3.68
N GLU A 362 -22.27 -0.37 -2.41
CA GLU A 362 -23.16 -0.84 -1.35
C GLU A 362 -23.89 0.34 -0.73
N HIS A 363 -25.20 0.19 -0.58
CA HIS A 363 -26.11 1.23 -0.10
C HIS A 363 -26.80 0.86 1.21
N GLN A 364 -26.30 -0.18 1.91
CA GLN A 364 -26.90 -0.67 3.16
C GLN A 364 -26.95 0.44 4.21
N ASN A 365 -25.84 1.18 4.36
CA ASN A 365 -25.81 2.41 5.11
C ASN A 365 -25.94 3.60 4.15
N THR A 366 -27.11 4.24 4.14
CA THR A 366 -27.37 5.35 3.23
C THR A 366 -26.40 6.52 3.49
N ASP A 367 -25.94 6.71 4.73
CA ASP A 367 -25.06 7.82 5.11
C ASP A 367 -23.58 7.53 4.86
N GLN A 368 -23.23 6.26 4.68
CA GLN A 368 -21.87 5.81 4.33
C GLN A 368 -21.95 4.74 3.25
N PRO A 369 -22.31 5.10 2.01
CA PRO A 369 -22.29 4.16 0.90
C PRO A 369 -20.84 3.72 0.65
N LEU A 370 -20.65 2.45 0.28
CA LEU A 370 -19.34 1.91 -0.06
C LEU A 370 -19.17 1.89 -1.58
N ILE A 371 -17.99 2.29 -2.03
CA ILE A 371 -17.59 2.32 -3.44
C ILE A 371 -16.38 1.39 -3.56
N ASN A 372 -16.61 0.20 -4.11
CA ASN A 372 -15.59 -0.84 -4.25
C ASN A 372 -14.94 -0.72 -5.63
N ILE A 373 -13.65 -0.45 -5.67
CA ILE A 373 -12.88 -0.16 -6.89
C ILE A 373 -11.84 -1.24 -7.13
N GLU A 374 -11.80 -1.74 -8.36
CA GLU A 374 -10.72 -2.58 -8.86
C GLU A 374 -9.72 -1.73 -9.64
N VAL A 375 -8.44 -1.93 -9.38
CA VAL A 375 -7.34 -1.43 -10.21
C VAL A 375 -6.48 -2.59 -10.68
N VAL A 376 -6.36 -2.75 -12.00
CA VAL A 376 -5.52 -3.75 -12.64
C VAL A 376 -4.27 -3.10 -13.23
N ALA A 377 -3.11 -3.51 -12.76
CA ALA A 377 -1.82 -3.06 -13.28
C ALA A 377 -1.32 -4.02 -14.35
N HIS A 378 -1.12 -3.52 -15.57
CA HIS A 378 -0.57 -4.24 -16.71
C HIS A 378 0.84 -3.79 -17.02
N VAL A 379 1.77 -4.74 -17.13
CA VAL A 379 3.08 -4.52 -17.74
C VAL A 379 2.97 -4.82 -19.22
N THR A 380 3.36 -3.86 -20.05
CA THR A 380 3.27 -3.95 -21.51
C THR A 380 4.67 -3.81 -22.10
N ARG A 381 5.02 -4.70 -23.03
CA ARG A 381 6.31 -4.69 -23.74
C ARG A 381 6.03 -4.68 -25.25
N PRO A 382 5.87 -3.49 -25.86
CA PRO A 382 5.46 -3.36 -27.27
C PRO A 382 6.38 -4.10 -28.24
N GLU A 383 7.69 -4.10 -27.99
CA GLU A 383 8.71 -4.80 -28.75
C GLU A 383 8.53 -6.33 -28.73
N LEU A 384 7.95 -6.87 -27.65
CA LEU A 384 7.61 -8.29 -27.53
C LEU A 384 6.14 -8.58 -27.86
N ARG A 385 5.35 -7.54 -28.18
CA ARG A 385 3.89 -7.60 -28.40
C ARG A 385 3.16 -8.30 -27.24
N SER A 386 3.64 -8.12 -26.02
CA SER A 386 3.06 -8.73 -24.83
C SER A 386 2.45 -7.69 -23.89
N SER A 387 1.35 -8.08 -23.24
CA SER A 387 0.75 -7.30 -22.16
C SER A 387 0.18 -8.25 -21.13
N GLU A 388 0.61 -8.07 -19.90
CA GLU A 388 0.46 -9.05 -18.84
C GLU A 388 0.00 -8.36 -17.56
N VAL A 389 -0.96 -8.96 -16.85
CA VAL A 389 -1.34 -8.46 -15.52
C VAL A 389 -0.19 -8.73 -14.57
N SER A 390 0.25 -7.69 -13.86
CA SER A 390 1.23 -7.77 -12.79
C SER A 390 0.53 -7.90 -11.44
N ASN A 391 -0.43 -7.02 -11.18
CA ASN A 391 -1.10 -6.90 -9.89
C ASN A 391 -2.56 -6.48 -10.08
N ARG A 392 -3.40 -6.87 -9.12
CA ARG A 392 -4.74 -6.34 -8.92
C ARG A 392 -4.82 -5.74 -7.52
N PHE A 393 -5.49 -4.61 -7.40
CA PHE A 393 -5.72 -3.92 -6.14
C PHE A 393 -7.22 -3.67 -6.00
N TYR A 394 -7.73 -3.87 -4.79
CA TYR A 394 -9.12 -3.57 -4.46
C TYR A 394 -9.13 -2.52 -3.36
N PHE A 395 -9.80 -1.41 -3.62
CA PHE A 395 -9.91 -0.30 -2.67
C PHE A 395 -11.38 -0.02 -2.40
N THR A 396 -11.68 0.24 -1.13
CA THR A 396 -13.02 0.64 -0.70
C THR A 396 -12.97 2.08 -0.23
N PHE A 397 -13.83 2.89 -0.82
CA PHE A 397 -14.03 4.29 -0.45
C PHE A 397 -15.46 4.49 0.06
N THR A 398 -15.65 5.56 0.82
CA THR A 398 -16.98 6.10 1.15
C THR A 398 -17.00 7.60 0.89
N ILE A 399 -18.09 8.28 1.24
CA ILE A 399 -18.22 9.73 1.18
C ILE A 399 -18.54 10.26 2.57
N ARG A 400 -18.13 11.50 2.86
CA ARG A 400 -18.44 12.12 4.14
C ARG A 400 -19.94 12.45 4.27
N PRO A 401 -20.57 12.21 5.43
CA PRO A 401 -21.97 12.58 5.65
C PRO A 401 -22.24 14.07 5.44
N GLU A 402 -21.30 14.96 5.79
CA GLU A 402 -21.45 16.40 5.65
C GLU A 402 -21.51 16.83 4.18
N ALA A 403 -20.77 16.16 3.30
CA ALA A 403 -20.80 16.40 1.87
C ALA A 403 -22.17 16.02 1.26
N LYS A 404 -22.80 14.99 1.81
CA LYS A 404 -24.17 14.57 1.45
C LYS A 404 -25.22 15.56 1.98
N ALA A 405 -25.05 16.08 3.20
CA ALA A 405 -25.94 17.06 3.80
C ALA A 405 -25.90 18.44 3.11
N MET A 406 -24.72 18.87 2.65
CA MET A 406 -24.56 20.11 1.87
C MET A 406 -25.14 20.01 0.47
N ASN A 407 -25.27 18.79 -0.07
CA ASN A 407 -25.76 18.57 -1.42
C ASN A 407 -26.71 17.37 -1.45
N ASN A 408 -27.98 17.62 -1.10
CA ASN A 408 -29.06 16.61 -1.07
C ASN A 408 -29.28 15.85 -2.40
N THR A 409 -28.58 16.22 -3.48
CA THR A 409 -28.61 15.54 -4.78
C THR A 409 -27.50 14.50 -4.95
N VAL A 410 -26.54 14.38 -4.03
CA VAL A 410 -25.43 13.42 -4.14
C VAL A 410 -25.92 12.04 -3.75
N ARG A 411 -26.38 11.29 -4.75
CA ARG A 411 -26.74 9.88 -4.65
C ARG A 411 -25.67 9.05 -5.35
N ILE A 412 -25.04 8.14 -4.62
CA ILE A 412 -24.10 7.20 -5.22
C ILE A 412 -24.88 6.23 -6.11
N ARG A 413 -24.54 6.21 -7.40
CA ARG A 413 -25.20 5.36 -8.38
C ARG A 413 -24.88 3.89 -8.14
N LYS A 414 -25.79 3.00 -8.50
CA LYS A 414 -25.54 1.56 -8.53
C LYS A 414 -24.73 1.19 -9.78
N VAL A 415 -23.71 0.37 -9.62
CA VAL A 415 -22.93 -0.12 -10.78
C VAL A 415 -23.49 -1.46 -11.24
N VAL A 416 -23.66 -1.60 -12.55
CA VAL A 416 -24.18 -2.81 -13.19
C VAL A 416 -23.22 -3.32 -14.29
N PRO A 417 -23.10 -4.64 -14.48
CA PRO A 417 -22.24 -5.21 -15.51
C PRO A 417 -22.91 -5.15 -16.89
N ALA A 418 -22.15 -4.91 -17.95
CA ALA A 418 -22.63 -5.04 -19.34
C ALA A 418 -22.41 -6.46 -19.90
N THR A 419 -21.50 -7.24 -19.30
CA THR A 419 -21.05 -8.54 -19.79
C THR A 419 -21.05 -9.58 -18.69
N GLU A 420 -21.10 -10.86 -19.05
CA GLU A 420 -21.04 -11.96 -18.09
C GLU A 420 -19.72 -11.97 -17.32
N GLU A 421 -18.61 -11.63 -17.97
CA GLU A 421 -17.30 -11.50 -17.34
C GLU A 421 -17.25 -10.37 -16.30
N GLU A 422 -17.93 -9.25 -16.56
CA GLU A 422 -18.09 -8.18 -15.56
C GLU A 422 -18.95 -8.65 -14.39
N ALA A 423 -20.05 -9.35 -14.66
CA ALA A 423 -20.95 -9.84 -13.62
C ALA A 423 -20.25 -10.87 -12.71
N ARG A 424 -19.47 -11.80 -13.28
CA ARG A 424 -18.66 -12.75 -12.50
C ARG A 424 -17.64 -12.04 -11.62
N ARG A 425 -16.90 -11.06 -12.16
CA ARG A 425 -15.94 -10.27 -11.37
C ARG A 425 -16.58 -9.55 -10.18
N ILE A 426 -17.79 -9.02 -10.36
CA ILE A 426 -18.55 -8.41 -9.26
C ILE A 426 -18.89 -9.44 -8.20
N LEU A 427 -19.42 -10.61 -8.59
CA LEU A 427 -19.82 -11.66 -7.65
C LEU A 427 -18.63 -12.25 -6.89
N GLU A 428 -17.55 -12.60 -7.59
CA GLU A 428 -16.30 -13.08 -7.00
C GLU A 428 -15.81 -12.11 -5.92
N ARG A 429 -15.91 -10.80 -6.20
CA ARG A 429 -15.52 -9.77 -5.25
C ARG A 429 -16.46 -9.68 -4.04
N MET A 430 -17.77 -9.61 -4.27
CA MET A 430 -18.76 -9.56 -3.19
C MET A 430 -18.64 -10.77 -2.26
N ASP A 431 -18.35 -11.94 -2.81
CA ASP A 431 -18.19 -13.17 -2.05
C ASP A 431 -16.88 -13.16 -1.24
N ALA A 432 -15.79 -12.66 -1.82
CA ALA A 432 -14.53 -12.47 -1.08
C ALA A 432 -14.71 -11.51 0.12
N ASP A 433 -15.47 -10.43 -0.04
CA ASP A 433 -15.75 -9.48 1.04
C ASP A 433 -16.63 -10.09 2.15
N SER A 434 -17.60 -10.93 1.79
CA SER A 434 -18.44 -11.64 2.76
C SER A 434 -17.66 -12.62 3.64
N VAL A 435 -16.65 -13.30 3.07
CA VAL A 435 -15.80 -14.26 3.78
C VAL A 435 -14.82 -13.56 4.72
N ASN A 436 -14.41 -12.33 4.40
CA ASN A 436 -13.48 -11.54 5.21
C ASN A 436 -14.18 -10.71 6.32
N SER A 437 -15.52 -10.74 6.37
CA SER A 437 -16.35 -10.03 7.35
C SER A 437 -16.71 -10.85 8.60
N VAL A 438 -16.29 -12.13 8.64
CA VAL A 438 -16.48 -13.09 9.74
C VAL A 438 -15.13 -13.36 10.38
#